data_AF-A0A5E8AZM6-F1
#
_entry.id   AF-A0A5E8AZM6-F1
#
_cell.length_a   1.000
_cell.length_b   1.000
_cell.length_c   1.000
_cell.angle_alpha   90.00
_cell.angle_beta   90.00
_cell.angle_gamma   90.00
#
_symmetry.space_group_name_H-M   'P 1'
#
loop_
_entity.id
_entity.type
_entity.pdbx_description
1 polymer ?
#
loop_
_entity_poly.entity_id
_entity_poly.type
_entity_poly.pdbx_seq_one_letter_code
_entity_poly.pdbx_strand_id
1 'polypeptide(L)'
;MRALIKPTKIYFGTIVLCSIGLGTSCIELISPETSTAPRALVVEGSVSDEVGPYTVKLTRSNPIGTYSPTPEVGATVSVRVEHGAEYLFAEDSPGVYLSNPANFTGTAGARYTLQIVTADGRKYESDAIELKKVPTIDSVYFEASTRLADVTGDTITGVEILLDTHDSSNATTYYRWEWEEVWEIKVPYPNTYDWVVWPVLIPTAERFGYEVPNNRHVERCYNSTRSNGLLLSSSLGLAQDRISKYELTYVSTEGYKLNSLYSIQVRQYALDEKEHHYWSELKKLSESLGTLFDPQPYDLRGNMHSVNDPAESVLGYFSASAISKKRLYINRSELLDIKFPYSVCAQELAYVENKYVQNYIEAGYLIAALGDYGSGHYYLAPAECCDCRFHGVLEKPDFWPL
;
A
#
# COMPACT_ATOMS: atom_id res chain seq x y z
N MET A 1 -36.72 67.12 -73.12
CA MET A 1 -35.27 67.41 -73.05
C MET A 1 -34.55 66.07 -73.17
N ARG A 2 -33.86 65.83 -74.30
CA ARG A 2 -33.15 64.59 -74.60
C ARG A 2 -31.81 64.58 -73.87
N ALA A 3 -31.50 63.50 -73.15
CA ALA A 3 -30.13 63.02 -72.97
C ALA A 3 -30.17 61.55 -72.56
N LEU A 4 -30.01 60.67 -73.55
CA LEU A 4 -29.57 59.28 -73.38
C LEU A 4 -28.07 59.28 -73.68
N ILE A 5 -27.22 58.84 -72.75
CA ILE A 5 -25.81 58.53 -73.03
C ILE A 5 -25.47 57.14 -72.46
N LYS A 6 -25.31 56.24 -73.43
CA LYS A 6 -24.39 55.12 -73.66
C LYS A 6 -23.92 54.18 -72.52
N PRO A 7 -23.85 52.86 -72.81
CA PRO A 7 -23.29 51.83 -71.93
C PRO A 7 -21.82 51.44 -72.27
N THR A 8 -21.30 50.46 -71.51
CA THR A 8 -20.17 49.51 -71.77
C THR A 8 -18.72 50.04 -71.62
N LYS A 9 -17.73 49.33 -71.04
CA LYS A 9 -17.57 48.02 -70.35
C LYS A 9 -16.22 48.01 -69.59
N ILE A 10 -16.21 47.45 -68.37
CA ILE A 10 -15.26 46.49 -67.73
C ILE A 10 -13.75 46.86 -67.63
N TYR A 11 -13.16 46.80 -66.43
CA TYR A 11 -12.07 45.84 -66.09
C TYR A 11 -11.94 45.61 -64.58
N PHE A 12 -11.73 44.33 -64.27
CA PHE A 12 -11.62 43.66 -62.98
C PHE A 12 -10.34 44.05 -62.25
N GLY A 13 -10.45 44.52 -61.01
CA GLY A 13 -9.36 44.58 -60.04
C GLY A 13 -9.78 43.78 -58.81
N THR A 14 -9.46 42.49 -58.80
CA THR A 14 -9.71 41.54 -57.71
C THR A 14 -8.91 41.97 -56.48
N ILE A 15 -9.55 42.66 -55.55
CA ILE A 15 -9.06 42.80 -54.17
C ILE A 15 -9.50 41.55 -53.42
N VAL A 16 -8.53 40.67 -53.17
CA VAL A 16 -8.64 39.52 -52.28
C VAL A 16 -8.75 40.07 -50.85
N LEU A 17 -9.96 40.09 -50.31
CA LEU A 17 -10.18 40.31 -48.87
C LEU A 17 -10.27 38.94 -48.21
N CYS A 18 -9.14 38.52 -47.62
CA CYS A 18 -9.00 37.30 -46.86
C CYS A 18 -9.79 37.42 -45.54
N SER A 19 -11.04 36.97 -45.54
CA SER A 19 -11.87 36.83 -44.35
C SER A 19 -11.35 35.65 -43.53
N ILE A 20 -10.40 35.94 -42.64
CA ILE A 20 -9.93 35.07 -41.56
C ILE A 20 -11.13 34.81 -40.63
N GLY A 21 -11.81 33.69 -40.84
CA GLY A 21 -12.80 33.16 -39.90
C GLY A 21 -12.08 32.64 -38.67
N LEU A 22 -11.98 33.48 -37.64
CA LEU A 22 -11.60 33.07 -36.29
C LEU A 22 -12.72 32.16 -35.75
N GLY A 23 -12.60 30.86 -35.98
CA GLY A 23 -13.42 29.87 -35.32
C GLY A 23 -13.12 29.89 -33.83
N THR A 24 -14.02 30.47 -33.04
CA THR A 24 -14.00 30.37 -31.59
C THR A 24 -14.27 28.92 -31.20
N SER A 25 -13.20 28.14 -31.04
CA SER A 25 -13.26 26.84 -30.37
C SER A 25 -13.48 27.09 -28.88
N CYS A 26 -14.73 27.36 -28.49
CA CYS A 26 -15.12 27.20 -27.10
C CYS A 26 -15.18 25.70 -26.84
N ILE A 27 -14.20 25.19 -26.11
CA ILE A 27 -14.34 23.90 -25.44
C ILE A 27 -15.39 24.17 -24.36
N GLU A 28 -16.62 23.71 -24.59
CA GLU A 28 -17.62 23.66 -23.53
C GLU A 28 -17.11 22.68 -22.48
N LEU A 29 -16.68 23.22 -21.34
CA LEU A 29 -16.48 22.41 -20.15
C LEU A 29 -17.85 21.84 -19.79
N ILE A 30 -18.01 20.54 -20.02
CA ILE A 30 -19.07 19.77 -19.38
C ILE A 30 -18.71 19.79 -17.89
N SER A 31 -19.22 20.79 -17.17
CA SER A 31 -19.35 20.68 -15.72
C SER A 31 -20.43 19.65 -15.50
N PRO A 32 -20.11 18.42 -15.02
CA PRO A 32 -21.17 17.52 -14.60
C PRO A 32 -22.02 18.28 -13.60
N GLU A 33 -23.33 18.37 -13.85
CA GLU A 33 -24.25 18.81 -12.82
C GLU A 33 -23.95 17.93 -11.61
N THR A 34 -23.45 18.53 -10.53
CA THR A 34 -23.22 17.84 -9.28
C THR A 34 -24.59 17.49 -8.75
N SER A 35 -25.12 16.36 -9.22
CA SER A 35 -26.19 15.64 -8.57
C SER A 35 -25.87 15.65 -7.09
N THR A 36 -26.75 16.26 -6.30
CA THR A 36 -26.83 16.11 -4.85
C THR A 36 -27.21 14.67 -4.52
N ALA A 37 -26.43 13.71 -5.04
CA ALA A 37 -26.57 12.31 -4.73
C ALA A 37 -26.41 12.17 -3.21
N PRO A 38 -27.35 11.50 -2.53
CA PRO A 38 -27.20 11.22 -1.11
C PRO A 38 -25.86 10.52 -0.90
N ARG A 39 -25.10 10.96 0.12
CA ARG A 39 -23.80 10.37 0.46
C ARG A 39 -24.01 8.94 0.91
N ALA A 40 -23.71 8.00 0.03
CA ALA A 40 -23.83 6.57 0.29
C ALA A 40 -22.94 6.19 1.47
N LEU A 41 -23.46 5.32 2.35
CA LEU A 41 -22.65 4.70 3.38
C LEU A 41 -21.70 3.70 2.72
N VAL A 42 -20.43 3.73 3.08
CA VAL A 42 -19.40 2.79 2.65
C VAL A 42 -18.98 1.96 3.86
N VAL A 43 -19.11 0.64 3.74
CA VAL A 43 -18.88 -0.31 4.83
C VAL A 43 -17.77 -1.28 4.47
N GLU A 44 -16.71 -1.30 5.25
CA GLU A 44 -15.65 -2.32 5.15
C GLU A 44 -15.58 -3.08 6.46
N GLY A 45 -15.78 -4.39 6.43
CA GLY A 45 -15.70 -5.20 7.64
C GLY A 45 -15.47 -6.66 7.33
N SER A 46 -14.82 -7.36 8.26
CA SER A 46 -14.67 -8.80 8.16
C SER A 46 -14.69 -9.50 9.52
N VAL A 47 -15.14 -10.75 9.53
CA VAL A 47 -15.06 -11.66 10.67
C VAL A 47 -14.27 -12.90 10.26
N SER A 48 -13.44 -13.40 11.17
CA SER A 48 -12.66 -14.61 10.96
C SER A 48 -12.72 -15.57 12.14
N ASP A 49 -11.97 -16.66 12.09
CA ASP A 49 -11.77 -17.60 13.19
C ASP A 49 -10.52 -17.29 14.03
N GLU A 50 -9.82 -16.19 13.74
CA GLU A 50 -8.73 -15.69 14.58
C GLU A 50 -9.26 -14.86 15.75
N VAL A 51 -8.54 -14.89 16.88
CA VAL A 51 -8.81 -13.96 17.99
C VAL A 51 -8.67 -12.53 17.46
N GLY A 52 -9.70 -11.70 17.71
CA GLY A 52 -9.77 -10.32 17.23
C GLY A 52 -8.75 -9.37 17.88
N PRO A 53 -9.01 -8.05 17.89
CA PRO A 53 -10.27 -7.41 17.52
C PRO A 53 -10.54 -7.46 16.01
N TYR A 54 -11.82 -7.56 15.65
CA TYR A 54 -12.28 -7.33 14.27
C TYR A 54 -12.58 -5.86 14.07
N THR A 55 -12.33 -5.36 12.87
CA THR A 55 -12.55 -3.96 12.53
C THR A 55 -13.67 -3.83 11.52
N VAL A 56 -14.58 -2.89 11.78
CA VAL A 56 -15.56 -2.37 10.82
C VAL A 56 -15.27 -0.89 10.62
N LYS A 57 -15.02 -0.48 9.38
CA LYS A 57 -14.82 0.92 9.00
C LYS A 57 -16.06 1.43 8.29
N LEU A 58 -16.56 2.57 8.75
CA LEU A 58 -17.71 3.25 8.18
C LEU A 58 -17.30 4.63 7.67
N THR A 59 -17.54 4.88 6.38
CA THR A 59 -17.31 6.19 5.77
C THR A 59 -18.49 6.58 4.90
N ARG A 60 -18.52 7.83 4.44
CA ARG A 60 -19.51 8.37 3.51
C ARG A 60 -18.83 8.74 2.21
N SER A 61 -19.48 8.38 1.10
CA SER A 61 -19.02 8.79 -0.22
C SER A 61 -19.04 10.32 -0.32
N ASN A 62 -18.05 10.86 -1.02
CA ASN A 62 -17.91 12.30 -1.21
C ASN A 62 -18.27 12.71 -2.64
N PRO A 63 -18.72 13.96 -2.84
CA PRO A 63 -18.76 14.56 -4.16
C PRO A 63 -17.39 14.56 -4.83
N ILE A 64 -17.40 14.54 -6.16
CA ILE A 64 -16.21 14.66 -7.01
C ILE A 64 -15.43 15.93 -6.61
N GLY A 65 -14.12 15.79 -6.39
CA GLY A 65 -13.22 16.89 -5.98
C GLY A 65 -12.85 16.90 -4.49
N THR A 66 -13.40 15.99 -3.68
CA THR A 66 -13.00 15.81 -2.27
C THR A 66 -12.12 14.56 -2.12
N TYR A 67 -10.88 14.73 -1.65
CA TYR A 67 -9.86 13.68 -1.68
C TYR A 67 -9.86 12.72 -0.48
N SER A 68 -10.58 13.02 0.61
CA SER A 68 -10.55 12.21 1.84
C SER A 68 -11.95 11.72 2.21
N PRO A 69 -12.18 10.41 2.38
CA PRO A 69 -13.46 9.86 2.85
C PRO A 69 -13.93 10.53 4.13
N THR A 70 -15.22 10.86 4.23
CA THR A 70 -15.78 11.43 5.46
C THR A 70 -16.13 10.27 6.41
N PRO A 71 -15.58 10.18 7.63
CA PRO A 71 -15.92 9.10 8.56
C PRO A 71 -17.37 9.20 9.04
N GLU A 72 -18.05 8.06 9.18
CA GLU A 72 -19.37 7.97 9.81
C GLU A 72 -19.19 7.68 11.31
N VAL A 73 -19.50 8.66 12.16
CA VAL A 73 -19.23 8.62 13.61
C VAL A 73 -20.50 8.39 14.43
N GLY A 74 -20.37 7.83 15.63
CA GLY A 74 -21.48 7.64 16.56
C GLY A 74 -22.51 6.58 16.14
N ALA A 75 -22.18 5.70 15.20
CA ALA A 75 -23.01 4.57 14.84
C ALA A 75 -22.96 3.46 15.91
N THR A 76 -24.05 2.73 16.08
CA THR A 76 -24.07 1.45 16.79
C THR A 76 -23.79 0.34 15.78
N VAL A 77 -22.71 -0.39 15.97
CA VAL A 77 -22.28 -1.47 15.08
C VAL A 77 -22.30 -2.80 15.83
N SER A 78 -22.91 -3.81 15.23
CA SER A 78 -22.97 -5.15 15.80
C SER A 78 -22.89 -6.24 14.75
N VAL A 79 -22.33 -7.39 15.13
CA VAL A 79 -22.38 -8.60 14.31
C VAL A 79 -23.24 -9.63 15.03
N ARG A 80 -24.26 -10.12 14.33
CA ARG A 80 -25.18 -11.15 14.82
C ARG A 80 -24.84 -12.50 14.20
N VAL A 81 -24.83 -13.54 15.03
CA VAL A 81 -24.74 -14.94 14.58
C VAL A 81 -26.14 -15.47 14.34
N GLU A 82 -26.33 -16.19 13.25
CA GLU A 82 -27.61 -16.83 12.94
C GLU A 82 -28.02 -17.79 14.07
N HIS A 83 -29.22 -17.58 14.64
CA HIS A 83 -29.71 -18.30 15.84
C HIS A 83 -28.82 -18.18 17.09
N GLY A 84 -27.96 -17.16 17.16
CA GLY A 84 -26.96 -17.01 18.21
C GLY A 84 -26.93 -15.62 18.85
N ALA A 85 -25.77 -15.32 19.44
CA ALA A 85 -25.51 -14.07 20.12
C ALA A 85 -25.28 -12.90 19.13
N GLU A 86 -25.39 -11.69 19.67
CA GLU A 86 -25.02 -10.45 19.02
C GLU A 86 -23.79 -9.86 19.73
N TYR A 87 -22.82 -9.40 18.95
CA TYR A 87 -21.57 -8.86 19.43
C TYR A 87 -21.44 -7.40 19.04
N LEU A 88 -21.39 -6.51 20.03
CA LEU A 88 -21.23 -5.08 19.84
C LEU A 88 -19.79 -4.71 19.52
N PHE A 89 -19.62 -3.72 18.65
CA PHE A 89 -18.34 -3.10 18.32
C PHE A 89 -18.32 -1.68 18.90
N ALA A 90 -17.20 -1.29 19.50
CA ALA A 90 -17.01 0.03 20.08
C ALA A 90 -16.22 0.92 19.12
N GLU A 91 -16.59 2.19 19.00
CA GLU A 91 -15.82 3.15 18.20
C GLU A 91 -14.49 3.46 18.89
N ASP A 92 -13.38 3.21 18.18
CA ASP A 92 -12.01 3.42 18.66
C ASP A 92 -11.45 4.76 18.16
N SER A 93 -11.68 5.04 16.88
CA SER A 93 -11.36 6.32 16.23
C SER A 93 -12.49 6.67 15.24
N PRO A 94 -12.62 7.94 14.79
CA PRO A 94 -13.74 8.36 13.97
C PRO A 94 -14.00 7.43 12.78
N GLY A 95 -15.15 6.74 12.79
CA GLY A 95 -15.55 5.79 11.75
C GLY A 95 -14.88 4.42 11.79
N VAL A 96 -14.11 4.09 12.84
CA VAL A 96 -13.47 2.79 13.04
C VAL A 96 -14.02 2.13 14.30
N TYR A 97 -14.67 0.98 14.12
CA TYR A 97 -15.35 0.21 15.16
C TYR A 97 -14.63 -1.11 15.39
N LEU A 98 -14.31 -1.44 16.64
CA LEU A 98 -13.57 -2.63 17.03
C LEU A 98 -14.42 -3.58 17.88
N SER A 99 -14.35 -4.88 17.59
CA SER A 99 -14.95 -5.90 18.46
C SER A 99 -14.14 -6.10 19.73
N ASN A 100 -14.76 -6.67 20.77
CA ASN A 100 -14.04 -7.09 21.96
C ASN A 100 -13.45 -8.51 21.77
N PRO A 101 -12.12 -8.67 21.72
CA PRO A 101 -11.47 -9.97 21.47
C PRO A 101 -11.73 -11.01 22.57
N ALA A 102 -12.09 -10.58 23.79
CA ALA A 102 -12.40 -11.50 24.89
C ALA A 102 -13.74 -12.24 24.70
N ASN A 103 -14.65 -11.68 23.90
CA ASN A 103 -16.03 -12.15 23.82
C ASN A 103 -16.40 -12.65 22.42
N PHE A 104 -15.69 -12.24 21.37
CA PHE A 104 -16.04 -12.56 20.00
C PHE A 104 -14.86 -13.14 19.22
N THR A 105 -15.01 -14.40 18.82
CA THR A 105 -14.20 -15.07 17.80
C THR A 105 -15.15 -15.82 16.89
N GLY A 106 -14.91 -15.78 15.57
CA GLY A 106 -15.82 -16.41 14.62
C GLY A 106 -15.62 -17.93 14.61
N THR A 107 -16.62 -18.65 14.13
CA THR A 107 -16.64 -20.10 14.08
C THR A 107 -16.95 -20.52 12.65
N ALA A 108 -16.09 -21.34 12.06
CA ALA A 108 -16.27 -21.79 10.69
C ALA A 108 -17.55 -22.62 10.53
N GLY A 109 -18.30 -22.32 9.47
CA GLY A 109 -19.64 -22.86 9.19
C GLY A 109 -20.79 -22.12 9.86
N ALA A 110 -20.53 -21.17 10.77
CA ALA A 110 -21.55 -20.27 11.28
C ALA A 110 -21.82 -19.12 10.30
N ARG A 111 -23.03 -18.57 10.34
CA ARG A 111 -23.47 -17.48 9.48
C ARG A 111 -23.58 -16.18 10.27
N TYR A 112 -23.07 -15.11 9.69
CA TYR A 112 -22.90 -13.81 10.33
C TYR A 112 -23.62 -12.72 9.53
N THR A 113 -24.20 -11.77 10.24
CA THR A 113 -24.86 -10.59 9.67
C THR A 113 -24.34 -9.36 10.39
N LEU A 114 -23.85 -8.38 9.64
CA LEU A 114 -23.46 -7.07 10.16
C LEU A 114 -24.70 -6.17 10.23
N GLN A 115 -24.91 -5.51 11.37
CA GLN A 115 -25.97 -4.54 11.60
C GLN A 115 -25.37 -3.20 12.02
N ILE A 116 -25.89 -2.12 11.42
CA ILE A 116 -25.43 -0.76 11.68
C ILE A 116 -26.65 0.12 11.93
N VAL A 117 -26.62 0.88 13.01
CA VAL A 117 -27.59 1.96 13.27
C VAL A 117 -26.81 3.26 13.39
N THR A 118 -26.97 4.15 12.42
CA THR A 118 -26.27 5.45 12.41
C THR A 118 -26.85 6.39 13.46
N ALA A 119 -26.10 7.46 13.78
CA ALA A 119 -26.51 8.43 14.81
C ALA A 119 -27.84 9.14 14.49
N ASP A 120 -28.19 9.25 13.20
CA ASP A 120 -29.46 9.80 12.72
C ASP A 120 -30.61 8.76 12.67
N GLY A 121 -30.35 7.53 13.12
CA GLY A 121 -31.35 6.47 13.26
C GLY A 121 -31.59 5.62 12.01
N ARG A 122 -30.85 5.82 10.91
CA ARG A 122 -30.88 4.92 9.75
C ARG A 122 -30.24 3.58 10.09
N LYS A 123 -30.78 2.53 9.49
CA LYS A 123 -30.45 1.13 9.76
C LYS A 123 -29.97 0.45 8.49
N TYR A 124 -28.86 -0.24 8.59
CA TYR A 124 -28.25 -1.00 7.50
C TYR A 124 -27.93 -2.41 7.96
N GLU A 125 -28.03 -3.36 7.05
CA GLU A 125 -27.80 -4.78 7.33
C GLU A 125 -27.04 -5.42 6.15
N SER A 126 -26.17 -6.40 6.44
CA SER A 126 -25.55 -7.22 5.42
C SER A 126 -26.42 -8.42 5.05
N ASP A 127 -26.21 -9.01 3.88
CA ASP A 127 -26.61 -10.40 3.66
C ASP A 127 -25.97 -11.30 4.73
N ALA A 128 -26.66 -12.37 5.10
CA ALA A 128 -26.08 -13.40 5.95
C ALA A 128 -24.97 -14.15 5.18
N ILE A 129 -23.74 -14.09 5.69
CA ILE A 129 -22.57 -14.72 5.08
C ILE A 129 -22.06 -15.86 5.95
N GLU A 130 -21.74 -17.00 5.33
CA GLU A 130 -21.15 -18.13 6.03
C GLU A 130 -19.65 -17.93 6.17
N LEU A 131 -19.11 -18.11 7.38
CA LEU A 131 -17.67 -18.12 7.60
C LEU A 131 -17.10 -19.41 7.03
N LYS A 132 -16.64 -19.35 5.78
CA LYS A 132 -16.13 -20.51 5.06
C LYS A 132 -14.86 -21.04 5.73
N LYS A 133 -14.74 -22.37 5.79
CA LYS A 133 -13.47 -23.02 6.11
C LYS A 133 -12.47 -22.74 4.99
N VAL A 134 -11.22 -22.55 5.35
CA VAL A 134 -10.13 -22.31 4.41
C VAL A 134 -9.13 -23.47 4.47
N PRO A 135 -8.65 -23.99 3.32
CA PRO A 135 -7.62 -25.01 3.32
C PRO A 135 -6.28 -24.43 3.80
N THR A 136 -5.38 -25.33 4.24
CA THR A 136 -4.02 -24.96 4.63
C THR A 136 -3.21 -24.52 3.42
N ILE A 137 -2.27 -23.58 3.61
CA ILE A 137 -1.30 -23.23 2.57
C ILE A 137 -0.24 -24.34 2.46
N ASP A 138 -0.06 -24.91 1.27
CA ASP A 138 0.89 -26.01 1.03
C ASP A 138 2.33 -25.53 1.17
N SER A 139 2.66 -24.39 0.57
CA SER A 139 3.99 -23.83 0.56
C SER A 139 3.94 -22.32 0.31
N VAL A 140 4.88 -21.61 0.91
CA VAL A 140 5.28 -20.25 0.52
C VAL A 140 6.79 -20.32 0.35
N TYR A 141 7.28 -19.97 -0.83
CA TYR A 141 8.68 -20.13 -1.21
C TYR A 141 9.10 -18.99 -2.12
N PHE A 142 10.38 -18.93 -2.45
CA PHE A 142 10.91 -17.90 -3.33
C PHE A 142 11.70 -18.51 -4.48
N GLU A 143 11.65 -17.86 -5.64
CA GLU A 143 12.49 -18.16 -6.80
C GLU A 143 13.26 -16.88 -7.19
N ALA A 144 14.55 -17.01 -7.54
CA ALA A 144 15.34 -15.88 -8.01
C ALA A 144 14.84 -15.43 -9.39
N SER A 145 14.65 -14.13 -9.59
CA SER A 145 14.13 -13.57 -10.84
C SER A 145 14.78 -12.22 -11.14
N THR A 146 14.66 -11.79 -12.40
CA THR A 146 15.15 -10.50 -12.88
C THR A 146 14.09 -9.88 -13.77
N ARG A 147 13.68 -8.65 -13.45
CA ARG A 147 12.62 -7.91 -14.13
C ARG A 147 13.18 -6.64 -14.75
N LEU A 148 12.42 -6.03 -15.67
CA LEU A 148 12.73 -4.70 -16.18
C LEU A 148 12.06 -3.66 -15.27
N ALA A 149 12.78 -2.60 -14.93
CA ALA A 149 12.25 -1.44 -14.26
C ALA A 149 11.27 -0.71 -15.20
N ASP A 150 10.07 -0.41 -14.72
CA ASP A 150 9.01 0.22 -15.53
C ASP A 150 9.43 1.59 -16.10
N VAL A 151 10.31 2.31 -15.40
CA VAL A 151 10.66 3.70 -15.73
C VAL A 151 11.96 3.80 -16.53
N THR A 152 13.00 3.07 -16.14
CA THR A 152 14.34 3.23 -16.73
C THR A 152 14.65 2.17 -17.79
N GLY A 153 13.92 1.05 -17.80
CA GLY A 153 14.23 -0.12 -18.63
C GLY A 153 15.45 -0.91 -18.15
N ASP A 154 16.03 -0.57 -17.00
CA ASP A 154 17.13 -1.32 -16.40
C ASP A 154 16.64 -2.65 -15.81
N THR A 155 17.54 -3.61 -15.66
CA THR A 155 17.19 -4.89 -15.02
C THR A 155 17.26 -4.79 -13.49
N ILE A 156 16.14 -5.01 -12.82
CA ILE A 156 16.05 -5.14 -11.36
C ILE A 156 16.13 -6.62 -11.00
N THR A 157 17.14 -7.00 -10.22
CA THR A 157 17.29 -8.37 -9.72
C THR A 157 16.61 -8.53 -8.37
N GLY A 158 16.01 -9.67 -8.09
CA GLY A 158 15.21 -9.89 -6.88
C GLY A 158 14.76 -11.33 -6.71
N VAL A 159 13.74 -11.52 -5.87
CA VAL A 159 13.07 -12.80 -5.69
C VAL A 159 11.57 -12.65 -5.87
N GLU A 160 10.97 -13.65 -6.51
CA GLU A 160 9.52 -13.82 -6.60
C GLU A 160 9.06 -14.65 -5.42
N ILE A 161 8.09 -14.14 -4.65
CA ILE A 161 7.47 -14.90 -3.57
C ILE A 161 6.26 -15.61 -4.15
N LEU A 162 6.28 -16.94 -4.09
CA LEU A 162 5.30 -17.84 -4.70
C LEU A 162 4.54 -18.61 -3.63
N LEU A 163 3.28 -18.96 -3.96
CA LEU A 163 2.39 -19.75 -3.11
C LEU A 163 1.79 -20.93 -3.88
N ASP A 164 1.75 -22.07 -3.20
CA ASP A 164 0.93 -23.22 -3.60
C ASP A 164 -0.13 -23.51 -2.51
N THR A 165 -1.34 -23.84 -2.94
CA THR A 165 -2.43 -24.30 -2.07
C THR A 165 -3.33 -25.29 -2.81
N HIS A 166 -3.97 -26.19 -2.07
CA HIS A 166 -5.01 -27.05 -2.62
C HIS A 166 -6.10 -27.34 -1.59
N ASP A 167 -7.28 -27.69 -2.06
CA ASP A 167 -8.37 -28.22 -1.25
C ASP A 167 -8.74 -29.62 -1.76
N SER A 168 -8.33 -30.65 -1.02
CA SER A 168 -8.67 -32.04 -1.33
C SER A 168 -10.18 -32.33 -1.30
N SER A 169 -10.97 -31.49 -0.64
CA SER A 169 -12.44 -31.62 -0.57
C SER A 169 -13.18 -30.89 -1.69
N ASN A 170 -12.46 -30.08 -2.51
CA ASN A 170 -13.02 -29.18 -3.52
C ASN A 170 -14.15 -28.28 -2.96
N ALA A 171 -14.05 -27.86 -1.69
CA ALA A 171 -15.04 -26.99 -1.05
C ALA A 171 -14.73 -25.49 -1.25
N THR A 172 -13.55 -25.17 -1.81
CA THR A 172 -12.98 -23.82 -1.86
C THR A 172 -12.49 -23.44 -3.25
N THR A 173 -13.39 -23.01 -4.13
CA THR A 173 -12.99 -22.64 -5.51
C THR A 173 -12.40 -21.25 -5.66
N TYR A 174 -12.61 -20.36 -4.70
CA TYR A 174 -12.23 -18.94 -4.78
C TYR A 174 -11.33 -18.56 -3.61
N TYR A 175 -10.20 -17.96 -3.93
CA TYR A 175 -9.15 -17.64 -2.96
C TYR A 175 -8.83 -16.16 -2.98
N ARG A 176 -8.48 -15.65 -1.81
CA ARG A 176 -7.88 -14.34 -1.62
C ARG A 176 -6.66 -14.46 -0.72
N TRP A 177 -5.64 -13.67 -1.01
CA TRP A 177 -4.45 -13.59 -0.17
C TRP A 177 -4.14 -12.16 0.23
N GLU A 178 -3.59 -12.06 1.43
CA GLU A 178 -2.94 -10.85 1.93
C GLU A 178 -1.60 -11.27 2.49
N TRP A 179 -0.66 -10.33 2.54
CA TRP A 179 0.62 -10.59 3.16
C TRP A 179 1.10 -9.39 3.98
N GLU A 180 1.89 -9.70 5.01
CA GLU A 180 2.63 -8.73 5.80
C GLU A 180 4.10 -9.16 5.80
N GLU A 181 4.96 -8.27 5.35
CA GLU A 181 6.40 -8.50 5.34
C GLU A 181 7.09 -7.63 6.39
N VAL A 182 8.17 -8.17 6.94
CA VAL A 182 9.04 -7.47 7.87
C VAL A 182 10.48 -7.85 7.54
N TRP A 183 11.38 -6.87 7.55
CA TRP A 183 12.80 -7.09 7.25
C TRP A 183 13.70 -6.41 8.27
N GLU A 184 14.85 -7.04 8.51
CA GLU A 184 15.92 -6.48 9.33
C GLU A 184 16.81 -5.59 8.47
N ILE A 185 17.02 -4.37 8.96
CA ILE A 185 17.92 -3.38 8.38
C ILE A 185 19.20 -3.39 9.20
N LYS A 186 20.32 -3.66 8.54
CA LYS A 186 21.67 -3.46 9.08
C LYS A 186 22.34 -2.36 8.28
N VAL A 187 22.64 -1.24 8.93
CA VAL A 187 23.41 -0.18 8.28
C VAL A 187 24.88 -0.60 8.13
N PRO A 188 25.53 -0.32 6.98
CA PRO A 188 26.88 -0.79 6.72
C PRO A 188 27.95 -0.05 7.53
N TYR A 189 27.69 1.19 7.97
CA TYR A 189 28.70 2.08 8.55
C TYR A 189 28.20 2.73 9.85
N PRO A 190 27.91 1.95 10.91
CA PRO A 190 27.35 2.50 12.15
C PRO A 190 28.18 3.66 12.72
N ASN A 191 27.54 4.68 13.27
CA ASN A 191 28.23 5.84 13.85
C ASN A 191 29.03 5.47 15.11
N THR A 192 30.30 5.11 14.97
CA THR A 192 31.12 4.61 16.09
C THR A 192 31.75 5.71 16.94
N TYR A 193 31.79 6.96 16.45
CA TYR A 193 32.36 8.10 17.19
C TYR A 193 31.55 9.39 17.04
N ASP A 194 31.35 10.10 18.15
CA ASP A 194 30.85 11.47 18.14
C ASP A 194 32.01 12.45 17.94
N TRP A 195 31.72 13.61 17.34
CA TRP A 195 32.70 14.67 17.12
C TRP A 195 32.48 15.83 18.08
N VAL A 196 33.52 16.17 18.85
CA VAL A 196 33.48 17.28 19.80
C VAL A 196 34.41 18.39 19.33
N VAL A 197 33.84 19.56 19.06
CA VAL A 197 34.60 20.75 18.63
C VAL A 197 35.36 21.33 19.82
N TRP A 198 36.63 21.69 19.62
CA TRP A 198 37.40 22.40 20.63
C TRP A 198 36.79 23.78 20.89
N PRO A 199 36.77 24.26 22.15
CA PRO A 199 36.30 25.61 22.45
C PRO A 199 37.15 26.63 21.69
N VAL A 200 36.54 27.34 20.73
CA VAL A 200 37.24 28.30 19.88
C VAL A 200 37.50 29.58 20.67
N LEU A 201 38.77 29.92 20.89
CA LEU A 201 39.18 31.19 21.52
C LEU A 201 39.21 32.37 20.51
N ILE A 202 39.18 32.09 19.19
CA ILE A 202 39.31 33.09 18.11
C ILE A 202 38.27 32.81 16.99
N PRO A 203 37.33 33.73 16.71
CA PRO A 203 36.20 33.49 15.78
C PRO A 203 36.55 33.15 14.31
N THR A 204 37.80 33.35 13.89
CA THR A 204 38.27 33.14 12.51
C THR A 204 39.13 31.88 12.33
N ALA A 205 39.31 31.06 13.37
CA ALA A 205 40.09 29.82 13.29
C ALA A 205 39.26 28.66 12.72
N GLU A 206 39.92 27.73 12.02
CA GLU A 206 39.34 26.45 11.61
C GLU A 206 38.79 25.71 12.85
N ARG A 207 37.57 25.16 12.73
CA ARG A 207 36.91 24.45 13.82
C ARG A 207 37.46 23.03 13.94
N PHE A 208 38.56 22.89 14.66
CA PHE A 208 39.10 21.58 15.03
C PHE A 208 38.24 20.90 16.09
N GLY A 209 38.30 19.57 16.14
CA GLY A 209 37.66 18.77 17.16
C GLY A 209 38.43 17.48 17.44
N TYR A 210 37.81 16.61 18.21
CA TYR A 210 38.32 15.28 18.51
C TYR A 210 37.17 14.28 18.56
N GLU A 211 37.47 13.02 18.25
CA GLU A 211 36.54 11.92 18.33
C GLU A 211 36.29 11.47 19.79
N VAL A 212 35.06 11.06 20.07
CA VAL A 212 34.68 10.43 21.33
C VAL A 212 33.93 9.13 21.00
N PRO A 213 34.32 7.96 21.54
CA PRO A 213 33.62 6.71 21.26
C PRO A 213 32.12 6.79 21.54
N ASN A 214 31.30 6.39 20.55
CA ASN A 214 29.85 6.36 20.64
C ASN A 214 29.35 4.93 20.97
N ASN A 215 29.01 4.71 22.23
CA ASN A 215 28.45 3.44 22.73
C ASN A 215 26.93 3.33 22.54
N ARG A 216 26.29 4.27 21.85
CA ARG A 216 24.84 4.33 21.60
C ARG A 216 24.52 4.25 20.10
N HIS A 217 25.46 3.76 19.29
CA HIS A 217 25.26 3.60 17.86
C HIS A 217 24.12 2.63 17.58
N VAL A 218 23.36 2.93 16.53
CA VAL A 218 22.17 2.17 16.17
C VAL A 218 22.39 1.48 14.82
N GLU A 219 22.78 0.21 14.90
CA GLU A 219 23.12 -0.61 13.73
C GLU A 219 21.91 -1.35 13.14
N ARG A 220 21.00 -1.83 14.00
CA ARG A 220 19.91 -2.75 13.66
C ARG A 220 18.54 -2.16 13.91
N CYS A 221 17.70 -2.15 12.88
CA CYS A 221 16.30 -1.73 12.93
C CYS A 221 15.44 -2.71 12.14
N TYR A 222 14.12 -2.54 12.25
CA TYR A 222 13.12 -3.32 11.54
C TYR A 222 12.17 -2.39 10.82
N ASN A 223 11.70 -2.82 9.65
CA ASN A 223 10.63 -2.13 8.95
C ASN A 223 9.67 -3.18 8.36
N SER A 224 8.43 -2.77 8.16
CA SER A 224 7.33 -3.63 7.77
C SER A 224 6.49 -2.99 6.69
N THR A 225 5.87 -3.81 5.85
CA THR A 225 4.91 -3.36 4.85
C THR A 225 3.83 -4.42 4.69
N ARG A 226 2.66 -4.01 4.23
CA ARG A 226 1.52 -4.91 3.98
C ARG A 226 1.14 -4.87 2.51
N SER A 227 0.47 -5.92 2.05
CA SER A 227 -0.04 -6.00 0.69
C SER A 227 -1.02 -4.86 0.42
N ASN A 228 -0.74 -4.04 -0.60
CA ASN A 228 -1.66 -3.00 -1.08
C ASN A 228 -2.54 -3.48 -2.24
N GLY A 229 -2.16 -4.58 -2.89
CA GLY A 229 -2.86 -5.14 -4.05
C GLY A 229 -3.86 -6.22 -3.66
N LEU A 230 -4.90 -6.36 -4.48
CA LEU A 230 -5.90 -7.42 -4.31
C LEU A 230 -5.45 -8.71 -5.02
N LEU A 231 -4.99 -9.68 -4.23
CA LEU A 231 -4.51 -10.97 -4.70
C LEU A 231 -5.67 -11.97 -4.69
N LEU A 232 -6.15 -12.33 -5.87
CA LEU A 232 -7.31 -13.20 -6.06
C LEU A 232 -6.98 -14.26 -7.10
N SER A 233 -7.48 -15.47 -6.88
CA SER A 233 -7.48 -16.51 -7.90
C SER A 233 -8.68 -17.43 -7.72
N SER A 234 -8.96 -18.23 -8.74
CA SER A 234 -9.96 -19.28 -8.66
C SER A 234 -9.43 -20.57 -9.28
N SER A 235 -9.80 -21.69 -8.70
CA SER A 235 -9.56 -23.02 -9.26
C SER A 235 -10.74 -23.50 -10.12
N LEU A 236 -11.73 -22.62 -10.35
CA LEU A 236 -12.89 -22.91 -11.19
C LEU A 236 -12.45 -23.25 -12.62
N GLY A 237 -12.85 -24.43 -13.10
CA GLY A 237 -12.48 -24.93 -14.42
C GLY A 237 -11.14 -25.68 -14.46
N LEU A 238 -10.43 -25.80 -13.34
CA LEU A 238 -9.29 -26.70 -13.20
C LEU A 238 -9.74 -28.12 -12.87
N ALA A 239 -8.92 -29.12 -13.22
CA ALA A 239 -9.21 -30.53 -12.93
C ALA A 239 -9.17 -30.86 -11.43
N GLN A 240 -8.48 -30.04 -10.64
CA GLN A 240 -8.36 -30.14 -9.20
C GLN A 240 -8.43 -28.75 -8.60
N ASP A 241 -8.98 -28.64 -7.39
CA ASP A 241 -8.93 -27.42 -6.59
C ASP A 241 -7.51 -27.18 -6.07
N ARG A 242 -6.65 -26.68 -6.97
CA ARG A 242 -5.23 -26.45 -6.74
C ARG A 242 -4.79 -25.18 -7.46
N ILE A 243 -4.14 -24.30 -6.70
CA ILE A 243 -3.41 -23.14 -7.20
C ILE A 243 -1.93 -23.40 -6.96
N SER A 244 -1.10 -23.20 -7.97
CA SER A 244 0.34 -23.45 -7.87
C SER A 244 1.14 -22.35 -8.57
N LYS A 245 2.31 -22.03 -8.01
CA LYS A 245 3.19 -20.94 -8.45
C LYS A 245 2.45 -19.61 -8.58
N TYR A 246 1.52 -19.33 -7.66
CA TYR A 246 0.85 -18.04 -7.63
C TYR A 246 1.80 -17.00 -7.05
N GLU A 247 2.10 -15.96 -7.82
CA GLU A 247 2.96 -14.87 -7.38
C GLU A 247 2.23 -13.94 -6.41
N LEU A 248 2.76 -13.83 -5.20
CA LEU A 248 2.25 -12.94 -4.16
C LEU A 248 2.84 -11.54 -4.24
N THR A 249 4.16 -11.47 -4.46
CA THR A 249 4.91 -10.21 -4.55
C THR A 249 6.31 -10.47 -5.10
N TYR A 250 6.95 -9.42 -5.57
CA TYR A 250 8.35 -9.40 -5.96
C TYR A 250 9.15 -8.52 -5.02
N VAL A 251 10.26 -9.04 -4.50
CA VAL A 251 11.15 -8.33 -3.59
C VAL A 251 12.48 -8.07 -4.30
N SER A 252 12.75 -6.80 -4.57
CA SER A 252 14.00 -6.35 -5.19
C SER A 252 15.19 -6.55 -4.24
N THR A 253 16.37 -6.79 -4.81
CA THR A 253 17.67 -6.70 -4.10
C THR A 253 18.11 -5.26 -3.84
N GLU A 254 17.42 -4.27 -4.41
CA GLU A 254 17.63 -2.86 -4.10
C GLU A 254 17.12 -2.49 -2.71
N GLY A 255 17.83 -1.58 -2.05
CA GLY A 255 17.52 -1.18 -0.68
C GLY A 255 17.94 -2.22 0.35
N TYR A 256 17.19 -2.31 1.46
CA TYR A 256 17.58 -3.10 2.63
C TYR A 256 16.83 -4.42 2.81
N LYS A 257 15.72 -4.67 2.08
CA LYS A 257 14.79 -5.79 2.37
C LYS A 257 15.47 -7.15 2.41
N LEU A 258 16.37 -7.41 1.46
CA LEU A 258 17.07 -8.70 1.31
C LEU A 258 18.52 -8.67 1.82
N ASN A 259 18.97 -7.58 2.45
CA ASN A 259 20.37 -7.43 2.88
C ASN A 259 20.72 -8.20 4.15
N SER A 260 19.72 -8.60 4.94
CA SER A 260 19.92 -9.40 6.16
C SER A 260 18.89 -10.53 6.25
N LEU A 261 17.92 -10.45 7.16
CA LEU A 261 16.83 -11.40 7.28
C LEU A 261 15.53 -10.74 6.84
N TYR A 262 14.80 -11.41 5.96
CA TYR A 262 13.49 -11.03 5.48
C TYR A 262 12.46 -12.05 5.95
N SER A 263 11.25 -11.60 6.27
CA SER A 263 10.12 -12.48 6.57
C SER A 263 8.85 -11.97 5.92
N ILE A 264 8.04 -12.90 5.40
CA ILE A 264 6.70 -12.61 4.87
C ILE A 264 5.69 -13.60 5.45
N GLN A 265 4.63 -13.06 6.03
CA GLN A 265 3.48 -13.81 6.55
C GLN A 265 2.34 -13.68 5.57
N VAL A 266 1.92 -14.81 5.02
CA VAL A 266 0.77 -14.89 4.11
C VAL A 266 -0.45 -15.31 4.91
N ARG A 267 -1.58 -14.65 4.61
CA ARG A 267 -2.93 -14.96 5.09
C ARG A 267 -3.77 -15.35 3.89
N GLN A 268 -4.38 -16.52 3.94
CA GLN A 268 -5.25 -17.07 2.91
C GLN A 268 -6.70 -17.08 3.42
N TYR A 269 -7.61 -16.68 2.53
CA TYR A 269 -9.05 -16.63 2.75
C TYR A 269 -9.77 -17.47 1.70
N ALA A 270 -10.87 -18.10 2.11
CA ALA A 270 -11.79 -18.82 1.24
C ALA A 270 -13.01 -17.93 0.97
N LEU A 271 -13.24 -17.59 -0.30
CA LEU A 271 -14.35 -16.72 -0.68
C LEU A 271 -15.54 -17.52 -1.20
N ASP A 272 -16.74 -16.96 -1.09
CA ASP A 272 -17.85 -17.39 -1.92
C ASP A 272 -17.81 -16.71 -3.30
N GLU A 273 -18.69 -17.16 -4.21
CA GLU A 273 -18.74 -16.63 -5.58
C GLU A 273 -19.09 -15.14 -5.61
N LYS A 274 -20.01 -14.68 -4.75
CA LYS A 274 -20.48 -13.29 -4.72
C LYS A 274 -19.37 -12.36 -4.23
N GLU A 275 -18.66 -12.77 -3.18
CA GLU A 275 -17.53 -12.06 -2.61
C GLU A 275 -16.37 -12.01 -3.60
N HIS A 276 -16.04 -13.14 -4.25
CA HIS A 276 -15.01 -13.15 -5.29
C HIS A 276 -15.33 -12.25 -6.47
N HIS A 277 -16.60 -12.25 -6.93
CA HIS A 277 -17.06 -11.34 -7.97
C HIS A 277 -16.91 -9.88 -7.52
N TYR A 278 -17.38 -9.52 -6.33
CA TYR A 278 -17.24 -8.17 -5.79
C TYR A 278 -15.79 -7.68 -5.78
N TRP A 279 -14.88 -8.49 -5.22
CA TRP A 279 -13.46 -8.15 -5.17
C TRP A 279 -12.83 -8.09 -6.57
N SER A 280 -13.22 -8.97 -7.49
CA SER A 280 -12.72 -8.95 -8.87
C SER A 280 -13.12 -7.68 -9.62
N GLU A 281 -14.38 -7.24 -9.45
CA GLU A 281 -14.84 -5.98 -10.03
C GLU A 281 -14.17 -4.77 -9.38
N LEU A 282 -13.96 -4.79 -8.05
CA LEU A 282 -13.24 -3.72 -7.37
C LEU A 282 -11.78 -3.62 -7.86
N LYS A 283 -11.11 -4.75 -8.09
CA LYS A 283 -9.78 -4.80 -8.68
C LYS A 283 -9.75 -4.16 -10.05
N LYS A 284 -10.68 -4.55 -10.93
CA LYS A 284 -10.80 -3.98 -12.28
C LYS A 284 -10.99 -2.47 -12.22
N LEU A 285 -11.89 -1.97 -11.37
CA LEU A 285 -12.14 -0.54 -11.20
C LEU A 285 -10.90 0.21 -10.67
N SER A 286 -10.13 -0.39 -9.76
CA SER A 286 -8.92 0.22 -9.22
C SER A 286 -7.77 0.25 -10.24
N GLU A 287 -7.64 -0.78 -11.08
CA GLU A 287 -6.59 -0.89 -12.09
C GLU A 287 -6.94 -0.14 -13.39
N SER A 288 -8.23 0.07 -13.66
CA SER A 288 -8.73 0.76 -14.86
C SER A 288 -8.91 2.26 -14.69
N LEU A 289 -8.34 2.89 -13.65
CA LEU A 289 -8.37 4.35 -13.48
C LEU A 289 -7.05 4.94 -13.97
N GLY A 290 -7.04 5.56 -15.15
CA GLY A 290 -5.86 6.23 -15.69
C GLY A 290 -5.85 6.57 -17.18
N THR A 291 -6.90 6.28 -17.96
CA THR A 291 -6.95 6.56 -19.41
C THR A 291 -8.22 7.32 -19.84
N LEU A 292 -8.14 8.01 -20.97
CA LEU A 292 -9.26 8.78 -21.53
C LEU A 292 -10.45 7.90 -21.98
N PHE A 293 -10.27 6.57 -21.99
CA PHE A 293 -11.25 5.58 -22.45
C PHE A 293 -11.66 4.61 -21.34
N ASP A 294 -11.39 4.96 -20.08
CA ASP A 294 -11.78 4.13 -18.96
C ASP A 294 -13.30 3.92 -18.95
N PRO A 295 -13.77 2.69 -18.68
CA PRO A 295 -15.20 2.44 -18.53
C PRO A 295 -15.74 3.37 -17.43
N GLN A 296 -16.92 3.94 -17.66
CA GLN A 296 -17.57 4.76 -16.65
C GLN A 296 -17.75 3.92 -15.38
N PRO A 297 -17.32 4.39 -14.20
CA PRO A 297 -17.50 3.66 -12.95
C PRO A 297 -18.99 3.35 -12.78
N TYR A 298 -19.34 2.07 -12.71
CA TYR A 298 -20.70 1.65 -12.39
C TYR A 298 -20.81 1.41 -10.89
N ASP A 299 -22.05 1.43 -10.37
CA ASP A 299 -22.34 1.19 -8.96
C ASP A 299 -22.04 -0.27 -8.60
N LEU A 300 -20.85 -0.52 -8.02
CA LEU A 300 -20.47 -1.85 -7.53
C LEU A 300 -21.19 -2.14 -6.21
N ARG A 301 -22.37 -2.74 -6.33
CA ARG A 301 -23.16 -3.18 -5.18
C ARG A 301 -22.49 -4.36 -4.48
N GLY A 302 -22.21 -4.20 -3.20
CA GLY A 302 -21.79 -5.31 -2.34
C GLY A 302 -22.98 -6.00 -1.68
N ASN A 303 -22.78 -6.50 -0.46
CA ASN A 303 -23.80 -7.24 0.28
C ASN A 303 -24.50 -6.42 1.39
N MET A 304 -24.31 -5.10 1.41
CA MET A 304 -24.95 -4.21 2.38
C MET A 304 -26.21 -3.57 1.80
N HIS A 305 -27.26 -3.44 2.60
CA HIS A 305 -28.52 -2.81 2.21
C HIS A 305 -29.11 -1.95 3.34
N SER A 306 -29.88 -0.93 2.97
CA SER A 306 -30.64 -0.10 3.92
C SER A 306 -31.94 -0.82 4.28
N VAL A 307 -32.22 -0.93 5.57
CA VAL A 307 -33.47 -1.51 6.11
C VAL A 307 -34.61 -0.50 6.01
N ASN A 308 -34.29 0.80 6.01
CA ASN A 308 -35.27 1.87 5.94
C ASN A 308 -35.73 2.17 4.51
N ASP A 309 -34.81 2.11 3.53
CA ASP A 309 -35.07 2.45 2.13
C ASP A 309 -34.36 1.49 1.16
N PRO A 310 -35.07 0.52 0.56
CA PRO A 310 -34.48 -0.41 -0.42
C PRO A 310 -33.90 0.24 -1.68
N ALA A 311 -34.22 1.51 -1.96
CA ALA A 311 -33.65 2.25 -3.09
C ALA A 311 -32.35 3.00 -2.73
N GLU A 312 -32.02 3.12 -1.44
CA GLU A 312 -30.77 3.74 -0.97
C GLU A 312 -29.57 2.87 -1.37
N SER A 313 -28.58 3.48 -2.05
CA SER A 313 -27.33 2.78 -2.38
C SER A 313 -26.40 2.75 -1.16
N VAL A 314 -25.87 1.56 -0.88
CA VAL A 314 -24.87 1.30 0.16
C VAL A 314 -23.70 0.60 -0.50
N LEU A 315 -22.51 1.08 -0.23
CA LEU A 315 -21.27 0.60 -0.83
C LEU A 315 -20.49 -0.23 0.17
N GLY A 316 -19.60 -1.07 -0.36
CA GLY A 316 -18.72 -1.91 0.46
C GLY A 316 -19.27 -3.33 0.69
N TYR A 317 -18.50 -4.14 1.40
CA TYR A 317 -18.77 -5.56 1.58
C TYR A 317 -18.40 -6.02 2.98
N PHE A 318 -19.28 -6.80 3.61
CA PHE A 318 -19.01 -7.51 4.85
C PHE A 318 -18.59 -8.95 4.56
N SER A 319 -17.37 -9.30 4.94
CA SER A 319 -16.73 -10.59 4.61
C SER A 319 -16.71 -11.53 5.82
N ALA A 320 -16.82 -12.84 5.59
CA ALA A 320 -16.59 -13.83 6.64
C ALA A 320 -15.83 -15.04 6.10
N SER A 321 -14.61 -15.24 6.59
CA SER A 321 -13.77 -16.38 6.19
C SER A 321 -12.85 -16.78 7.33
N ALA A 322 -12.61 -18.08 7.46
CA ALA A 322 -11.51 -18.58 8.25
C ALA A 322 -10.17 -18.14 7.63
N ILE A 323 -9.10 -18.17 8.42
CA ILE A 323 -7.78 -17.70 7.99
C ILE A 323 -6.73 -18.78 8.17
N SER A 324 -6.04 -19.08 7.07
CA SER A 324 -4.89 -19.96 7.04
C SER A 324 -3.62 -19.12 6.88
N LYS A 325 -2.60 -19.43 7.68
CA LYS A 325 -1.39 -18.61 7.79
C LYS A 325 -0.15 -19.44 7.51
N LYS A 326 0.78 -18.87 6.72
CA LYS A 326 2.11 -19.45 6.52
C LYS A 326 3.17 -18.36 6.43
N ARG A 327 4.28 -18.56 7.14
CA ARG A 327 5.40 -17.63 7.17
C ARG A 327 6.59 -18.21 6.43
N LEU A 328 7.21 -17.37 5.60
CA LEU A 328 8.51 -17.62 4.98
C LEU A 328 9.55 -16.71 5.63
N TYR A 329 10.77 -17.22 5.76
CA TYR A 329 11.96 -16.45 6.08
C TYR A 329 12.97 -16.62 4.95
N ILE A 330 13.70 -15.56 4.63
CA ILE A 330 14.76 -15.56 3.63
C ILE A 330 15.98 -14.90 4.25
N ASN A 331 17.05 -15.66 4.44
CA ASN A 331 18.33 -15.12 4.89
C ASN A 331 19.15 -14.65 3.69
N ARG A 332 19.91 -13.57 3.85
CA ARG A 332 20.89 -13.08 2.86
C ARG A 332 21.85 -14.19 2.40
N SER A 333 22.19 -15.15 3.27
CA SER A 333 23.04 -16.30 2.93
C SER A 333 22.41 -17.29 1.95
N GLU A 334 21.10 -17.25 1.74
CA GLU A 334 20.40 -18.07 0.74
C GLU A 334 20.38 -17.41 -0.65
N LEU A 335 20.78 -16.13 -0.73
CA LEU A 335 20.76 -15.30 -1.93
C LEU A 335 22.17 -15.03 -2.47
N LEU A 336 23.08 -16.00 -2.34
CA LEU A 336 24.48 -15.83 -2.75
C LEU A 336 24.66 -15.79 -4.27
N ASP A 337 23.79 -16.47 -5.02
CA ASP A 337 23.84 -16.53 -6.49
C ASP A 337 23.12 -15.35 -7.15
N ILE A 338 22.48 -14.48 -6.36
CA ILE A 338 21.74 -13.31 -6.83
C ILE A 338 22.64 -12.08 -6.76
N LYS A 339 22.61 -11.26 -7.82
CA LYS A 339 23.34 -10.00 -7.85
C LYS A 339 22.64 -8.95 -6.99
N PHE A 340 23.38 -8.34 -6.08
CA PHE A 340 22.96 -7.16 -5.33
C PHE A 340 23.59 -5.91 -5.95
N PRO A 341 22.86 -4.80 -6.06
CA PRO A 341 23.42 -3.54 -6.53
C PRO A 341 24.52 -3.07 -5.59
N TYR A 342 25.42 -2.24 -6.11
CA TYR A 342 26.45 -1.63 -5.29
C TYR A 342 25.79 -0.69 -4.27
N SER A 343 26.17 -0.80 -3.00
CA SER A 343 25.59 0.01 -1.93
C SER A 343 25.89 1.50 -2.14
N VAL A 344 24.84 2.34 -2.19
CA VAL A 344 24.98 3.80 -2.25
C VAL A 344 25.85 4.30 -1.09
N CYS A 345 25.64 3.75 0.11
CA CYS A 345 26.46 4.05 1.28
C CYS A 345 27.95 3.79 1.04
N ALA A 346 28.30 2.74 0.30
CA ALA A 346 29.70 2.44 0.00
C ALA A 346 30.31 3.39 -1.05
N GLN A 347 29.49 4.04 -1.88
CA GLN A 347 29.96 5.07 -2.83
C GLN A 347 30.19 6.40 -2.13
N GLU A 348 29.37 6.70 -1.12
CA GLU A 348 29.43 7.95 -0.35
C GLU A 348 30.35 7.87 0.88
N LEU A 349 31.03 6.74 1.10
CA LEU A 349 32.01 6.61 2.16
C LEU A 349 33.21 7.52 1.88
N ALA A 350 33.38 8.56 2.69
CA ALA A 350 34.42 9.57 2.56
C ALA A 350 35.59 9.27 3.50
N TYR A 351 36.82 9.33 2.97
CA TYR A 351 38.05 9.31 3.77
C TYR A 351 38.55 10.75 3.96
N VAL A 352 38.41 11.27 5.17
CA VAL A 352 38.47 12.71 5.46
C VAL A 352 39.58 13.03 6.46
N GLU A 353 40.43 13.99 6.15
CA GLU A 353 41.44 14.53 7.07
C GLU A 353 40.78 15.33 8.21
N ASN A 354 41.34 15.25 9.43
CA ASN A 354 40.80 15.87 10.65
C ASN A 354 40.26 17.31 10.47
N LYS A 355 40.99 18.17 9.75
CA LYS A 355 40.61 19.58 9.54
C LYS A 355 39.29 19.78 8.79
N TYR A 356 38.84 18.77 8.02
CA TYR A 356 37.59 18.83 7.25
C TYR A 356 36.44 18.07 7.92
N VAL A 357 36.68 17.32 8.99
CA VAL A 357 35.65 16.50 9.65
C VAL A 357 34.44 17.34 10.04
N GLN A 358 34.65 18.50 10.66
CA GLN A 358 33.56 19.39 11.05
C GLN A 358 32.66 19.79 9.87
N ASN A 359 33.24 20.06 8.70
CA ASN A 359 32.47 20.45 7.51
C ASN A 359 31.58 19.31 7.01
N TYR A 360 32.06 18.08 7.08
CA TYR A 360 31.28 16.89 6.71
C TYR A 360 30.17 16.61 7.73
N ILE A 361 30.45 16.75 9.03
CA ILE A 361 29.41 16.65 10.07
C ILE A 361 28.31 17.70 9.85
N GLU A 362 28.68 18.95 9.55
CA GLU A 362 27.73 20.02 9.21
C GLU A 362 26.95 19.73 7.90
N ALA A 363 27.52 18.93 6.99
CA ALA A 363 26.86 18.45 5.78
C ALA A 363 26.00 17.18 5.99
N GLY A 364 25.88 16.67 7.22
CA GLY A 364 25.03 15.53 7.56
C GLY A 364 25.73 14.15 7.52
N TYR A 365 27.07 14.12 7.54
CA TYR A 365 27.83 12.88 7.68
C TYR A 365 28.09 12.56 9.15
N LEU A 366 28.38 11.29 9.45
CA LEU A 366 28.76 10.79 10.77
C LEU A 366 30.06 9.96 10.68
N ILE A 367 30.77 9.83 11.79
CA ILE A 367 32.04 9.10 11.83
C ILE A 367 31.77 7.59 11.97
N ALA A 368 31.98 6.86 10.88
CA ALA A 368 31.79 5.43 10.82
C ALA A 368 32.97 4.64 11.43
N ALA A 369 34.20 5.13 11.22
CA ALA A 369 35.42 4.54 11.76
C ALA A 369 36.59 5.53 11.74
N LEU A 370 37.64 5.21 12.50
CA LEU A 370 38.93 5.92 12.40
C LEU A 370 39.72 5.41 11.19
N GLY A 371 40.52 6.30 10.60
CA GLY A 371 41.50 5.93 9.58
C GLY A 371 42.70 5.18 10.17
N ASP A 372 43.68 4.92 9.32
CA ASP A 372 44.91 4.23 9.75
C ASP A 372 45.58 4.94 10.92
N TYR A 373 46.22 4.17 11.81
CA TYR A 373 46.85 4.72 13.01
C TYR A 373 47.86 5.83 12.66
N GLY A 374 47.66 7.02 13.26
CA GLY A 374 48.51 8.19 13.03
C GLY A 374 48.25 8.94 11.72
N SER A 375 47.28 8.51 10.90
CA SER A 375 46.91 9.22 9.67
C SER A 375 46.24 10.56 9.93
N GLY A 376 45.54 10.71 11.07
CA GLY A 376 44.67 11.86 11.32
C GLY A 376 43.46 11.92 10.36
N HIS A 377 43.08 10.77 9.78
CA HIS A 377 41.93 10.65 8.90
C HIS A 377 40.80 9.84 9.55
N TYR A 378 39.60 10.00 9.00
CA TYR A 378 38.37 9.38 9.47
C TYR A 378 37.57 8.87 8.28
N TYR A 379 36.86 7.77 8.46
CA TYR A 379 35.83 7.32 7.53
C TYR A 379 34.49 7.91 7.94
N LEU A 380 33.91 8.74 7.09
CA LEU A 380 32.61 9.35 7.29
C LEU A 380 31.62 8.83 6.26
N ALA A 381 30.39 8.58 6.69
CA ALA A 381 29.30 8.21 5.81
C ALA A 381 28.06 9.08 6.11
N PRO A 382 27.14 9.24 5.16
CA PRO A 382 25.88 9.95 5.38
C PRO A 382 25.14 9.42 6.61
N ALA A 383 24.40 10.28 7.32
CA ALA A 383 23.68 9.86 8.53
C ALA A 383 22.75 8.66 8.30
N GLU A 384 22.08 8.60 7.15
CA GLU A 384 21.19 7.48 6.76
C GLU A 384 21.91 6.14 6.53
N CYS A 385 23.23 6.17 6.35
CA CYS A 385 24.11 5.00 6.24
C CYS A 385 24.76 4.60 7.57
N CYS A 386 24.58 5.42 8.60
CA CYS A 386 25.18 5.28 9.92
C CYS A 386 24.17 5.01 11.04
N ASP A 387 22.90 5.29 10.79
CA ASP A 387 21.80 5.13 11.74
C ASP A 387 20.59 4.49 11.05
N CYS A 388 20.23 3.28 11.45
CA CYS A 388 19.15 2.56 10.80
C CYS A 388 17.76 3.18 11.03
N ARG A 389 17.61 4.14 11.96
CA ARG A 389 16.33 4.79 12.28
C ARG A 389 15.79 5.66 11.15
N PHE A 390 16.62 6.00 10.17
CA PHE A 390 16.16 6.63 8.93
C PHE A 390 15.29 5.69 8.08
N HIS A 391 15.43 4.37 8.28
CA HIS A 391 14.80 3.35 7.45
C HIS A 391 13.84 2.44 8.21
N GLY A 392 13.77 2.54 9.54
CA GLY A 392 12.95 1.65 10.36
C GLY A 392 12.92 2.02 11.85
N VAL A 393 12.40 1.10 12.66
CA VAL A 393 12.22 1.24 14.12
C VAL A 393 13.10 0.24 14.89
N LEU A 394 13.37 0.53 16.16
CA LEU A 394 14.20 -0.33 17.02
C LEU A 394 13.47 -1.56 17.55
N GLU A 395 12.14 -1.54 17.52
CA GLU A 395 11.30 -2.58 18.08
C GLU A 395 11.43 -3.87 17.25
N LYS A 396 12.00 -4.91 17.86
CA LYS A 396 12.13 -6.22 17.26
C LYS A 396 10.76 -6.91 17.26
N PRO A 397 10.28 -7.45 16.11
CA PRO A 397 9.03 -8.19 16.07
C PRO A 397 9.09 -9.45 16.94
N ASP A 398 7.99 -9.78 17.64
CA ASP A 398 7.92 -10.93 18.56
C ASP A 398 8.18 -12.29 17.89
N PHE A 399 7.82 -12.41 16.61
CA PHE A 399 8.03 -13.64 15.83
C PHE A 399 9.45 -13.72 15.22
N TRP A 400 10.27 -12.70 15.38
CA TRP A 400 11.59 -12.63 14.75
C TRP A 400 12.54 -13.62 15.44
N PRO A 401 13.24 -14.50 14.69
CA PRO A 401 14.09 -15.51 15.29
C PRO A 401 15.19 -14.90 16.16
N LEU A 402 15.62 -15.66 17.17
CA LEU A 402 16.62 -15.24 18.16
C LEU A 402 17.99 -15.02 17.53
#